data_AF-A0A7C7NYS5-F1
#
_entry.id   AF-A0A7C7NYS5-F1
#
_cell.length_a   1.000
_cell.length_b   1.000
_cell.length_c   1.000
_cell.angle_alpha   90.00
_cell.angle_beta   90.00
_cell.angle_gamma   90.00
#
_symmetry.space_group_name_H-M   'P 1'
#
loop_
_entity.id
_entity.type
_entity.pdbx_description
1 polymer ?
#
loop_
_entity_poly.entity_id
_entity_poly.type
_entity_poly.pdbx_seq_one_letter_code
_entity_poly.pdbx_strand_id
1 'polypeptide(L)'
;MKNFGSFVDDVVTKWRSEKKVILERGGLAGVAGNRRAGDSAEEYILRRIKGMPQNYVGKKSNGSQSPADIFAVANRGRFWHIMLIQVKSSEQQNNIYRLNEEEKKVFNEFAKFFKKELGSSKTMSNYKNSAVVISTGYAGVFNDQNNNRHLLKETKHFSSFKKNMSDVEDVKLKLKIALAHSLATS
;
A
#
# COMPACT_ATOMS: atom_id res chain seq x y z
N MET A 1 -0.25 -15.12 -0.38
CA MET A 1 -1.40 -15.53 -1.21
C MET A 1 -0.88 -15.85 -2.60
N LYS A 2 -1.14 -17.05 -3.12
CA LYS A 2 -0.79 -17.42 -4.50
C LYS A 2 -1.50 -16.47 -5.48
N ASN A 3 -0.83 -16.10 -6.57
CA ASN A 3 -1.31 -15.17 -7.61
C ASN A 3 -1.56 -13.72 -7.17
N PHE A 4 -1.13 -13.31 -5.97
CA PHE A 4 -1.35 -11.94 -5.48
C PHE A 4 -0.79 -10.87 -6.44
N GLY A 5 0.39 -11.11 -7.02
CA GLY A 5 1.02 -10.16 -7.94
C GLY A 5 0.19 -9.91 -9.21
N SER A 6 -0.39 -10.95 -9.80
CA SER A 6 -1.26 -10.84 -10.99
C SER A 6 -2.59 -10.17 -10.63
N PHE A 7 -3.16 -10.52 -9.47
CA PHE A 7 -4.38 -9.88 -8.98
C PHE A 7 -4.19 -8.37 -8.77
N VAL A 8 -3.03 -7.93 -8.25
CA VAL A 8 -2.72 -6.49 -8.14
C VAL A 8 -2.72 -5.82 -9.51
N ASP A 9 -2.12 -6.43 -10.54
CA ASP A 9 -2.10 -5.86 -11.90
C ASP A 9 -3.51 -5.71 -12.47
N ASP A 10 -4.36 -6.72 -12.30
CA ASP A 10 -5.76 -6.72 -12.75
C ASP A 10 -6.55 -5.58 -12.06
N VAL A 11 -6.43 -5.46 -10.74
CA VAL A 11 -7.15 -4.45 -9.95
C VAL A 11 -6.69 -3.05 -10.29
N VAL A 12 -5.37 -2.84 -10.43
CA VAL A 12 -4.82 -1.54 -10.81
C VAL A 12 -5.26 -1.14 -12.21
N THR A 13 -5.27 -2.07 -13.16
CA THR A 13 -5.75 -1.84 -14.53
C THR A 13 -7.23 -1.46 -14.53
N LYS A 14 -8.06 -2.21 -13.79
CA LYS A 14 -9.50 -1.97 -13.67
C LYS A 14 -9.81 -0.64 -12.98
N TRP A 15 -9.06 -0.29 -11.93
CA TRP A 15 -9.20 1.00 -11.24
C TRP A 15 -8.98 2.17 -12.20
N ARG A 16 -7.94 2.10 -13.04
CA ARG A 16 -7.64 3.15 -14.03
C ARG A 16 -8.74 3.32 -15.06
N SER A 17 -9.27 2.21 -15.58
CA SER A 17 -10.33 2.26 -16.58
C SER A 17 -11.64 2.79 -15.99
N GLU A 18 -11.99 2.42 -14.76
CA GLU A 18 -13.30 2.74 -14.18
C GLU A 18 -13.34 4.07 -13.42
N LYS A 19 -12.20 4.52 -12.87
CA LYS A 19 -12.15 5.64 -11.90
C LYS A 19 -11.27 6.81 -12.35
N LYS A 20 -11.08 6.96 -13.66
CA LYS A 20 -10.30 8.06 -14.28
C LYS A 20 -10.67 9.44 -13.74
N VAL A 21 -11.97 9.75 -13.63
CA VAL A 21 -12.48 11.04 -13.11
C VAL A 21 -12.10 11.29 -11.64
N ILE A 22 -12.03 10.23 -10.83
CA ILE A 22 -11.66 10.35 -9.39
C ILE A 22 -10.15 10.62 -9.26
N LEU A 23 -9.33 9.98 -10.10
CA LEU A 23 -7.88 10.16 -10.12
C LEU A 23 -7.49 11.58 -10.53
N GLU A 24 -8.18 12.14 -11.52
CA GLU A 24 -7.98 13.51 -12.00
C GLU A 24 -8.36 14.55 -10.93
N ARG A 25 -9.47 14.34 -10.21
CA ARG A 25 -9.91 15.24 -9.13
C ARG A 25 -9.03 15.19 -7.89
N GLY A 26 -8.49 14.03 -7.54
CA GLY A 26 -7.71 13.84 -6.32
C GLY A 26 -6.22 14.23 -6.43
N GLY A 27 -5.76 14.76 -7.56
CA GLY A 27 -4.33 15.07 -7.77
C GLY A 27 -3.43 13.84 -7.82
N LEU A 28 -4.02 12.63 -7.94
CA LEU A 28 -3.31 11.35 -8.03
C LEU A 28 -3.03 10.93 -9.48
N ALA A 29 -3.48 11.73 -10.45
CA ALA A 29 -3.01 11.68 -11.82
C ALA A 29 -1.54 12.13 -11.83
N GLY A 30 -0.61 11.17 -11.74
CA GLY A 30 0.82 11.44 -11.56
C GLY A 30 1.36 12.49 -12.54
N VAL A 31 1.91 13.58 -12.00
CA VAL A 31 2.75 14.52 -12.75
C VAL A 31 4.07 13.81 -13.04
N ALA A 32 4.45 13.74 -14.32
CA ALA A 32 5.59 12.96 -14.83
C ALA A 32 6.99 13.39 -14.30
N GLY A 33 7.06 14.35 -13.38
CA GLY A 33 8.27 15.11 -13.06
C GLY A 33 9.35 14.42 -12.21
N ASN A 34 9.08 13.29 -11.54
CA ASN A 34 10.06 12.69 -10.60
C ASN A 34 10.12 11.15 -10.59
N ARG A 35 9.88 10.51 -11.76
CA ARG A 35 9.80 9.03 -11.86
C ARG A 35 11.00 8.29 -11.24
N ARG A 36 12.24 8.66 -11.57
CA ARG A 36 13.43 7.93 -11.09
C ARG A 36 13.63 8.00 -9.57
N ALA A 37 13.44 9.17 -8.98
CA ALA A 37 13.57 9.36 -7.53
C ALA A 37 12.46 8.59 -6.77
N GLY A 38 11.23 8.64 -7.28
CA GLY A 38 10.10 7.85 -6.77
C GLY A 38 10.36 6.34 -6.86
N ASP A 39 10.79 5.85 -8.03
CA ASP A 39 11.08 4.42 -8.27
C ASP A 39 12.13 3.89 -7.28
N SER A 40 13.16 4.69 -6.97
CA SER A 40 14.22 4.30 -6.02
C SER A 40 13.73 4.24 -4.56
N ALA A 41 12.85 5.17 -4.17
CA ALA A 41 12.24 5.19 -2.84
C ALA A 41 11.25 4.03 -2.67
N GLU A 42 10.47 3.72 -3.69
CA GLU A 42 9.60 2.56 -3.69
C GLU A 42 10.39 1.26 -3.57
N GLU A 43 11.53 1.14 -4.27
CA GLU A 43 12.41 -0.02 -4.15
C GLU A 43 13.01 -0.14 -2.74
N TYR A 44 13.38 0.98 -2.13
CA TYR A 44 13.82 1.02 -0.74
C TYR A 44 12.74 0.51 0.22
N ILE A 45 11.50 0.97 0.09
CA ILE A 45 10.39 0.50 0.93
C ILE A 45 10.10 -0.97 0.68
N LEU A 46 10.17 -1.43 -0.57
CA LEU A 46 10.01 -2.84 -0.91
C LEU A 46 11.07 -3.72 -0.25
N ARG A 47 12.33 -3.27 -0.20
CA ARG A 47 13.41 -3.95 0.55
C ARG A 47 13.10 -4.00 2.05
N ARG A 48 12.62 -2.90 2.65
CA ARG A 48 12.22 -2.91 4.07
C ARG A 48 11.10 -3.91 4.33
N ILE A 49 10.07 -3.94 3.50
CA ILE A 49 8.94 -4.87 3.62
C ILE A 49 9.41 -6.33 3.56
N LYS A 50 10.32 -6.66 2.64
CA LYS A 50 10.92 -7.99 2.53
C LYS A 50 11.74 -8.37 3.77
N GLY A 51 12.38 -7.40 4.43
CA GLY A 51 13.15 -7.59 5.67
C GLY A 51 12.31 -7.59 6.95
N MET A 52 10.98 -7.46 6.87
CA MET A 52 10.11 -7.53 8.04
C MET A 52 9.95 -8.98 8.52
N PRO A 53 9.89 -9.23 9.85
CA PRO A 53 9.83 -10.59 10.41
C PRO A 53 8.56 -11.36 10.05
N GLN A 54 7.54 -10.68 9.49
CA GLN A 54 6.27 -11.32 9.12
C GLN A 54 6.24 -11.79 7.66
N ASN A 55 7.39 -11.79 6.98
CA ASN A 55 7.60 -12.41 5.66
C ASN A 55 6.60 -11.90 4.61
N TYR A 56 6.49 -10.58 4.50
CA TYR A 56 5.65 -9.96 3.48
C TYR A 56 6.20 -10.21 2.08
N VAL A 57 5.31 -10.58 1.18
CA VAL A 57 5.57 -10.54 -0.26
C VAL A 57 5.05 -9.20 -0.78
N GLY A 58 5.97 -8.32 -1.17
CA GLY A 58 5.66 -7.00 -1.71
C GLY A 58 5.77 -6.92 -3.23
N LYS A 59 5.03 -5.99 -3.84
CA LYS A 59 5.08 -5.63 -5.26
C LYS A 59 4.77 -4.14 -5.44
N LYS A 60 5.36 -3.51 -6.45
CA LYS A 60 5.05 -2.15 -6.90
C LYS A 60 3.88 -2.15 -7.90
N SER A 61 3.07 -1.10 -7.92
CA SER A 61 2.09 -0.92 -9.01
C SER A 61 2.80 -0.69 -10.34
N ASN A 62 2.29 -1.31 -11.39
CA ASN A 62 2.77 -1.07 -12.75
C ASN A 62 2.12 0.18 -13.32
N GLY A 63 2.89 1.24 -13.57
CA GLY A 63 2.40 2.53 -14.08
C GLY A 63 1.87 3.44 -12.97
N SER A 64 2.15 4.73 -13.05
CA SER A 64 2.04 5.69 -11.94
C SER A 64 0.60 6.18 -11.63
N GLN A 65 -0.41 5.31 -11.63
CA GLN A 65 -1.83 5.70 -11.53
C GLN A 65 -2.67 4.75 -10.68
N SER A 66 -2.21 4.40 -9.49
CA SER A 66 -3.05 3.89 -8.41
C SER A 66 -2.77 4.70 -7.13
N PRO A 67 -3.74 4.85 -6.22
CA PRO A 67 -3.50 5.53 -4.93
C PRO A 67 -2.53 4.81 -3.98
N ALA A 68 -2.05 3.62 -4.36
CA ALA A 68 -0.98 2.90 -3.68
C ALA A 68 0.17 2.65 -4.67
N ASP A 69 1.38 2.88 -4.20
CA ASP A 69 2.61 2.56 -4.94
C ASP A 69 3.05 1.13 -4.63
N ILE A 70 2.85 0.66 -3.40
CA ILE A 70 3.27 -0.67 -2.94
C ILE A 70 2.11 -1.48 -2.37
N PHE A 71 2.09 -2.76 -2.75
CA PHE A 71 1.14 -3.78 -2.32
C PHE A 71 1.92 -4.89 -1.65
N ALA A 72 1.61 -5.19 -0.39
CA ALA A 72 2.29 -6.27 0.33
C ALA A 72 1.28 -7.22 0.96
N VAL A 73 1.58 -8.51 0.97
CA VAL A 73 0.72 -9.53 1.60
C VAL A 73 1.52 -10.47 2.49
N ALA A 74 0.98 -10.80 3.65
CA ALA A 74 1.51 -11.81 4.56
C ALA A 74 0.40 -12.65 5.18
N ASN A 75 0.67 -13.93 5.45
CA ASN A 75 -0.18 -14.73 6.32
C ASN A 75 0.19 -14.44 7.78
N ARG A 76 -0.78 -14.01 8.58
CA ARG A 76 -0.59 -13.68 10.01
C ARG A 76 -1.16 -14.79 10.92
N GLY A 77 -1.24 -16.02 10.41
CA GLY A 77 -1.78 -17.20 11.08
C GLY A 77 -3.31 -17.26 11.00
N ARG A 78 -3.99 -16.29 11.63
CA ARG A 78 -5.47 -16.26 11.69
C ARG A 78 -6.14 -15.50 10.53
N PHE A 79 -5.37 -14.67 9.82
CA PHE A 79 -5.86 -13.85 8.73
C PHE A 79 -4.72 -13.53 7.77
N TRP A 80 -5.07 -13.17 6.55
CA TRP A 80 -4.14 -12.54 5.62
C TRP A 80 -4.14 -11.03 5.82
N HIS A 81 -2.96 -10.44 5.94
CA HIS A 81 -2.82 -8.99 5.97
C HIS A 81 -2.32 -8.51 4.61
N ILE A 82 -3.09 -7.65 3.96
CA ILE A 82 -2.71 -6.92 2.76
C ILE A 82 -2.45 -5.47 3.16
N MET A 83 -1.25 -4.97 2.94
CA MET A 83 -0.86 -3.58 3.15
C MET A 83 -0.80 -2.87 1.81
N LEU A 84 -1.49 -1.74 1.71
CA LEU A 84 -1.41 -0.79 0.61
C LEU A 84 -0.66 0.43 1.13
N ILE A 85 0.43 0.80 0.48
CA ILE A 85 1.30 1.87 0.94
C ILE A 85 1.47 2.90 -0.18
N GLN A 86 1.24 4.17 0.14
CA GLN A 86 1.61 5.29 -0.69
C GLN A 86 2.98 5.81 -0.25
N VAL A 87 3.91 5.91 -1.19
CA VAL A 87 5.27 6.35 -0.97
C VAL A 87 5.40 7.80 -1.44
N LYS A 88 5.97 8.66 -0.60
CA LYS A 88 6.40 9.99 -1.01
C LYS A 88 7.86 10.16 -0.67
N SER A 89 8.62 10.68 -1.62
CA SER A 89 10.05 10.94 -1.44
C SER A 89 10.37 12.41 -1.61
N SER A 90 11.37 12.88 -0.88
CA SER A 90 11.91 14.24 -1.04
C SER A 90 13.42 14.24 -0.84
N GLU A 91 14.10 15.13 -1.56
CA GLU A 91 15.52 15.47 -1.35
C GLU A 91 15.70 16.52 -0.24
N GLN A 92 14.59 17.06 0.28
CA GLN A 92 14.58 17.94 1.44
C GLN A 92 14.12 17.15 2.66
N GLN A 93 15.04 16.88 3.58
CA GLN A 93 14.78 16.03 4.75
C GLN A 93 13.54 16.46 5.56
N ASN A 94 13.31 17.77 5.69
CA ASN A 94 12.23 18.32 6.50
C ASN A 94 10.95 18.63 5.70
N ASN A 95 10.94 18.33 4.40
CA ASN A 95 9.84 18.68 3.50
C ASN A 95 9.46 17.48 2.62
N ILE A 96 8.92 16.43 3.27
CA ILE A 96 8.32 15.30 2.57
C ILE A 96 6.82 15.53 2.50
N TYR A 97 6.26 15.46 1.29
CA TYR A 97 4.84 15.66 1.05
C TYR A 97 3.98 14.70 1.87
N ARG A 98 3.06 15.25 2.65
CA ARG A 98 2.06 14.49 3.41
C ARG A 98 0.74 14.46 2.66
N LEU A 99 0.10 13.29 2.66
CA LEU A 99 -1.22 13.18 2.05
C LEU A 99 -2.24 14.06 2.79
N ASN A 100 -3.03 14.80 2.01
CA ASN A 100 -4.16 15.56 2.53
C ASN A 100 -5.39 14.65 2.77
N GLU A 101 -6.47 15.21 3.30
CA GLU A 101 -7.69 14.43 3.60
C GLU A 101 -8.41 13.90 2.35
N GLU A 102 -8.34 14.60 1.23
CA GLU A 102 -8.95 14.15 -0.04
C GLU A 102 -8.19 12.98 -0.64
N GLU A 103 -6.86 13.03 -0.66
CA GLU A 103 -6.02 11.92 -1.10
C GLU A 103 -6.22 10.69 -0.22
N LYS A 104 -6.33 10.86 1.11
CA LYS A 104 -6.66 9.77 2.04
C LYS A 104 -8.03 9.17 1.74
N LYS A 105 -9.03 9.99 1.42
CA LYS A 105 -10.37 9.51 1.01
C LYS A 105 -10.27 8.69 -0.27
N VAL A 106 -9.58 9.17 -1.30
CA VAL A 106 -9.40 8.43 -2.56
C VAL A 106 -8.64 7.12 -2.33
N PHE A 107 -7.63 7.12 -1.46
CA PHE A 107 -6.89 5.93 -1.09
C PHE A 107 -7.78 4.90 -0.37
N ASN A 108 -8.64 5.36 0.54
CA ASN A 108 -9.62 4.50 1.22
C ASN A 108 -10.66 3.94 0.25
N GLU A 109 -11.12 4.72 -0.74
CA GLU A 109 -12.00 4.22 -1.81
C GLU A 109 -11.30 3.15 -2.66
N PHE A 110 -10.02 3.33 -2.97
CA PHE A 110 -9.23 2.30 -3.65
C PHE A 110 -9.12 1.01 -2.81
N ALA A 111 -8.90 1.11 -1.50
CA ALA A 111 -8.85 -0.05 -0.63
C ALA A 111 -10.20 -0.81 -0.55
N LYS A 112 -11.33 -0.08 -0.53
CA LYS A 112 -12.67 -0.68 -0.62
C LYS A 112 -12.89 -1.38 -1.96
N PHE A 113 -12.47 -0.75 -3.05
CA PHE A 113 -12.51 -1.35 -4.38
C PHE A 113 -11.66 -2.62 -4.46
N PHE A 114 -10.41 -2.57 -3.98
CA PHE A 114 -9.51 -3.70 -3.90
C PHE A 114 -10.13 -4.87 -3.12
N LYS A 115 -10.77 -4.58 -1.98
CA LYS A 115 -11.52 -5.57 -1.18
C LYS A 115 -12.66 -6.21 -1.98
N LYS A 116 -13.44 -5.40 -2.71
CA LYS A 116 -14.55 -5.89 -3.55
C LYS A 116 -14.02 -6.82 -4.64
N GLU A 117 -12.99 -6.41 -5.37
CA GLU A 117 -12.38 -7.21 -6.43
C GLU A 117 -11.76 -8.51 -5.91
N LEU A 118 -11.21 -8.52 -4.70
CA LEU A 118 -10.72 -9.74 -4.06
C LEU A 118 -11.84 -10.77 -3.86
N GLY A 119 -13.07 -10.33 -3.61
CA GLY A 119 -14.24 -11.21 -3.44
C GLY A 119 -14.80 -11.77 -4.75
N SER A 120 -14.59 -11.08 -5.87
CA SER A 120 -15.11 -11.47 -7.20
C SER A 120 -14.05 -12.01 -8.16
N SER A 121 -12.76 -11.90 -7.83
CA SER A 121 -11.66 -12.32 -8.70
C SER A 121 -11.61 -13.84 -8.86
N LYS A 122 -11.60 -14.31 -10.11
CA LYS A 122 -11.34 -15.72 -10.46
C LYS A 122 -9.92 -16.13 -10.06
N THR A 123 -8.94 -15.24 -10.24
CA THR A 123 -7.52 -15.44 -9.91
C THR A 123 -7.29 -15.67 -8.40
N MET A 124 -8.20 -15.15 -7.57
CA MET A 124 -8.17 -15.23 -6.10
C MET A 124 -9.26 -16.14 -5.51
N SER A 125 -9.83 -17.06 -6.30
CA SER A 125 -10.93 -17.95 -5.86
C SER A 125 -10.65 -18.67 -4.54
N ASN A 126 -9.42 -19.18 -4.36
CA ASN A 126 -8.98 -19.87 -3.13
C ASN A 126 -8.99 -18.99 -1.86
N TYR A 127 -9.05 -17.66 -2.02
CA TYR A 127 -9.05 -16.69 -0.92
C TYR A 127 -10.39 -15.98 -0.73
N LYS A 128 -11.42 -16.37 -1.52
CA LYS A 128 -12.76 -15.77 -1.46
C LYS A 128 -13.42 -15.89 -0.09
N ASN A 129 -13.16 -16.97 0.63
CA ASN A 129 -13.70 -17.19 1.99
C ASN A 129 -12.69 -16.87 3.11
N SER A 130 -11.42 -16.60 2.80
CA SER A 130 -10.42 -16.29 3.83
C SER A 130 -10.73 -15.00 4.59
N ALA A 131 -10.37 -14.99 5.88
CA ALA A 131 -10.25 -13.81 6.70
C ALA A 131 -9.11 -12.92 6.16
N VAL A 132 -9.42 -11.69 5.78
CA VAL A 132 -8.45 -10.74 5.22
C VAL A 132 -8.63 -9.37 5.87
N VAL A 133 -7.50 -8.74 6.19
CA VAL A 133 -7.45 -7.32 6.51
C VAL A 133 -6.67 -6.62 5.41
N ILE A 134 -7.28 -5.58 4.83
CA ILE A 134 -6.63 -4.67 3.90
C ILE A 134 -6.41 -3.36 4.63
N SER A 135 -5.19 -2.87 4.73
CA SER A 135 -4.87 -1.62 5.41
C SER A 135 -4.18 -0.63 4.48
N THR A 136 -4.46 0.66 4.69
CA THR A 136 -3.84 1.77 3.97
C THR A 136 -2.84 2.47 4.87
N GLY A 137 -1.72 2.90 4.27
CA GLY A 137 -0.71 3.66 4.99
C GLY A 137 0.24 4.40 4.08
N TYR A 138 1.15 5.14 4.70
CA TYR A 138 2.05 6.07 4.06
C TYR A 138 3.48 5.82 4.52
N ALA A 139 4.42 5.97 3.60
CA ALA A 139 5.85 5.98 3.88
C ALA A 139 6.50 7.22 3.25
N GLY A 140 7.05 8.08 4.11
CA GLY A 140 7.85 9.24 3.74
C GLY A 140 9.34 8.90 3.75
N VAL A 141 9.97 9.02 2.58
CA VAL A 141 11.39 8.69 2.37
C VAL A 141 12.18 9.95 2.08
N PHE A 142 13.27 10.15 2.82
CA PHE A 142 14.27 11.14 2.47
C PHE A 142 15.32 10.51 1.54
N ASN A 143 15.51 11.13 0.38
CA ASN A 143 16.52 10.76 -0.61
C ASN A 143 17.76 11.62 -0.39
N ASP A 144 18.74 11.06 0.31
CA ASP A 144 20.03 11.68 0.58
C ASP A 144 20.94 11.49 -0.64
N GLN A 145 20.81 12.38 -1.63
CA GLN A 145 21.58 12.32 -2.88
C GLN A 145 23.10 12.39 -2.61
N ASN A 146 23.51 13.21 -1.64
CA ASN A 146 24.92 13.41 -1.29
C ASN A 146 25.59 12.12 -0.83
N ASN A 147 24.85 11.26 -0.13
CA ASN A 147 25.36 9.98 0.40
C ASN A 147 24.79 8.76 -0.36
N ASN A 148 24.10 8.97 -1.48
CA ASN A 148 23.41 7.94 -2.25
C ASN A 148 22.58 6.97 -1.37
N ARG A 149 21.80 7.53 -0.44
CA ARG A 149 21.10 6.78 0.60
C ARG A 149 19.62 7.15 0.72
N HIS A 150 18.80 6.17 1.10
CA HIS A 150 17.40 6.37 1.46
C HIS A 150 17.18 6.21 2.96
N LEU A 151 16.46 7.16 3.58
CA LEU A 151 16.09 7.10 4.99
C LEU A 151 14.57 7.17 5.14
N LEU A 152 13.99 6.21 5.85
CA LEU A 152 12.59 6.26 6.29
C LEU A 152 12.45 7.35 7.37
N LYS A 153 11.64 8.37 7.11
CA LYS A 153 11.44 9.50 8.04
C LYS A 153 10.08 9.49 8.71
N GLU A 154 9.06 9.09 7.97
CA GLU A 154 7.70 9.07 8.48
C GLU A 154 6.97 7.83 7.98
N THR A 155 6.21 7.20 8.87
CA THR A 155 5.26 6.14 8.54
C THR A 155 3.93 6.41 9.20
N LYS A 156 2.83 6.13 8.52
CA LYS A 156 1.50 6.30 9.11
C LYS A 156 0.53 5.25 8.60
N HIS A 157 -0.14 4.58 9.54
CA HIS A 157 -1.34 3.81 9.24
C HIS A 157 -2.55 4.76 9.18
N PHE A 158 -3.41 4.62 8.16
CA PHE A 158 -4.60 5.44 8.00
C PHE A 158 -5.89 4.69 8.32
N SER A 159 -6.13 3.56 7.68
CA SER A 159 -7.40 2.84 7.78
C SER A 159 -7.23 1.36 7.51
N SER A 160 -8.18 0.55 8.00
CA SER A 160 -8.19 -0.89 7.77
C SER A 160 -9.60 -1.39 7.45
N PHE A 161 -9.70 -2.32 6.51
CA PHE A 161 -10.93 -2.88 5.97
C PHE A 161 -10.89 -4.40 6.14
N LYS A 162 -11.83 -4.93 6.91
CA LYS A 162 -11.93 -6.37 7.20
C LYS A 162 -12.80 -7.06 6.16
N LYS A 163 -12.48 -8.31 5.83
CA LYS A 163 -13.26 -9.23 4.99
C LYS A 163 -13.34 -10.58 5.70
N ASN A 164 -14.54 -11.13 5.85
CA ASN A 164 -14.81 -12.42 6.49
C ASN A 164 -14.16 -12.54 7.88
N MET A 165 -14.29 -11.49 8.68
CA MET A 165 -13.85 -11.45 10.07
C MET A 165 -15.00 -10.92 10.91
N SER A 166 -15.17 -11.46 12.12
CA SER A 166 -16.12 -10.92 13.09
C SER A 166 -15.78 -9.47 13.43
N ASP A 167 -16.82 -8.65 13.65
CA ASP A 167 -16.66 -7.21 13.91
C ASP A 167 -16.00 -6.86 15.24
N VAL A 168 -15.72 -7.85 16.10
CA VAL A 168 -14.98 -7.66 17.34
C VAL A 168 -13.66 -6.93 17.04
N GLU A 169 -13.57 -5.68 17.48
CA GLU A 169 -12.37 -4.86 17.39
C GLU A 169 -11.31 -5.39 18.35
N ASP A 170 -10.54 -6.37 17.89
CA ASP A 170 -9.39 -6.84 18.65
C ASP A 170 -8.31 -5.74 18.66
N VAL A 171 -8.07 -5.12 19.83
CA VAL A 171 -6.97 -4.16 20.04
C VAL A 171 -5.64 -4.74 19.53
N LYS A 172 -5.43 -6.07 19.66
CA LYS A 172 -4.24 -6.75 19.15
C LYS A 172 -4.15 -6.70 17.63
N LEU A 173 -5.29 -6.70 16.93
CA LEU A 173 -5.32 -6.55 15.47
C LEU A 173 -4.87 -5.14 15.06
N LYS A 174 -5.42 -4.09 15.69
CA LYS A 174 -5.03 -2.70 15.43
C LYS A 174 -3.53 -2.50 15.65
N LEU A 175 -3.00 -3.02 16.76
CA LEU A 175 -1.57 -2.96 17.05
C LEU A 175 -0.72 -3.71 16.02
N LYS A 176 -1.12 -4.93 15.62
CA LYS A 176 -0.41 -5.71 14.58
C LYS A 176 -0.36 -4.99 13.23
N ILE A 177 -1.44 -4.28 12.87
CA ILE A 177 -1.50 -3.49 11.63
C ILE A 177 -0.60 -2.27 11.74
N ALA A 178 -0.69 -1.52 12.84
CA ALA A 178 0.14 -0.33 13.07
C ALA A 178 1.64 -0.66 13.08
N LEU A 179 2.04 -1.75 13.76
CA LEU A 179 3.42 -2.25 13.75
C LEU A 179 3.88 -2.73 12.37
N ALA A 180 2.98 -3.23 11.53
CA ALA A 180 3.36 -3.59 10.18
C ALA A 180 3.62 -2.33 9.33
N HIS A 181 2.81 -1.28 9.52
CA HIS A 181 2.99 0.01 8.85
C HIS A 181 4.17 0.84 9.36
N SER A 182 4.77 0.51 10.50
CA SER A 182 6.02 1.16 10.94
C SER A 182 7.22 0.74 10.09
N LEU A 183 7.09 -0.33 9.28
CA LEU A 183 8.15 -0.87 8.43
C LEU A 183 9.46 -1.17 9.18
N ALA A 184 9.33 -1.47 10.47
CA ALA A 184 10.42 -1.87 11.33
C ALA A 184 10.96 -3.23 10.85
N THR A 185 12.26 -3.27 10.63
CA THR A 185 13.03 -4.47 10.29
C THR A 185 13.65 -5.03 11.56
N SER A 186 13.78 -6.36 11.64
CA SER A 186 14.48 -7.05 12.73
C SER A 186 15.97 -6.75 12.74
#